data_AF-A0A928GM09-F1
#
_entry.id   AF-A0A928GM09-F1
#
_cell.length_a   1.000
_cell.length_b   1.000
_cell.length_c   1.000
_cell.angle_alpha   90.00
_cell.angle_beta   90.00
_cell.angle_gamma   90.00
#
_symmetry.space_group_name_H-M   'P 1'
#
loop_
_entity.id
_entity.type
_entity.pdbx_description
1 polymer ?
#
loop_
_entity_poly.entity_id
_entity_poly.type
_entity_poly.pdbx_seq_one_letter_code
_entity_poly.pdbx_strand_id
1 'polypeptide(L)'
;MAQNVIVYCKNTQTYKDYPLGTSLIEVMRDMELGGEHPYLAALVNNKLESLTYCVYKSKNVEFVNGMSSFGRRVYVHSLIMVLHKAVEDVLPDAHIRVEHPISNGYFCHILFPDQHYITLQEIALLKSRMSEIIATNLPISREEKETTQVVELFKKRKQDDVANLLESLAEPFSTYYRIGNTIDYCDNVLLPSTGYLSIFDILPYYDGVLLQVPDKEDPKVLSEIIPQPKIMDIFKEFDDWSDISNIKNISDINSICKEKGKAGILIKVFEALHEKKASQIADQIKERGNVRLVLVAGPSSSGKTTFSKRLSIQLLVEGIFPFPISTDDYFVDRTHTPLDENGNPDFETIEAMDLKLFNQQLKDLMEGKEVLLSEYDFIQGKKVFKRKCQLPPNAVIVIEGIHALNPELTKEIDDAIKFKVYVSALTTITLDNHNWISTTDTRLLRRILRDSRSRGYSAQKTISQWPSVRKGEEKWIFPFQETADAVFNSALPFEFSALKNEVEPVLMEVPKNRDEYAEAYRLLRFLRYITPIANEEIPKTSLLREFIGGSSFNS
;
A
#
# COMPACT_ATOMS: atom_id res chain seq x y z
N MET A 1 -48.36 -11.05 7.62
CA MET A 1 -47.16 -11.88 7.83
C MET A 1 -45.96 -10.94 7.79
N ALA A 2 -45.09 -10.96 8.80
CA ALA A 2 -43.83 -10.23 8.70
C ALA A 2 -43.09 -10.75 7.45
N GLN A 3 -42.70 -9.85 6.56
CA GLN A 3 -41.88 -10.25 5.42
C GLN A 3 -40.49 -10.59 5.97
N ASN A 4 -40.03 -11.81 5.67
CA ASN A 4 -38.72 -12.29 6.07
C ASN A 4 -37.74 -12.21 4.91
N VAL A 5 -36.45 -12.16 5.23
CA VAL A 5 -35.33 -12.28 4.32
C VAL A 5 -34.43 -13.42 4.75
N ILE A 6 -33.83 -14.10 3.77
CA ILE A 6 -32.95 -15.22 4.03
C ILE A 6 -31.51 -14.70 4.12
N VAL A 7 -30.84 -14.99 5.24
CA VAL A 7 -29.40 -14.78 5.37
C VAL A 7 -28.69 -16.12 5.28
N TYR A 8 -27.77 -16.24 4.34
CA TYR A 8 -26.78 -17.31 4.31
C TYR A 8 -25.51 -16.84 5.02
N CYS A 9 -25.13 -17.49 6.11
CA CYS A 9 -23.89 -17.18 6.81
C CYS A 9 -22.77 -18.11 6.33
N LYS A 10 -21.73 -17.55 5.70
CA LYS A 10 -20.57 -18.33 5.23
C LYS A 10 -19.77 -18.95 6.39
N ASN A 11 -19.70 -18.27 7.54
CA ASN A 11 -18.93 -18.73 8.69
C ASN A 11 -19.47 -20.06 9.25
N THR A 12 -20.80 -20.24 9.27
CA THR A 12 -21.47 -21.46 9.75
C THR A 12 -21.96 -22.37 8.63
N GLN A 13 -21.95 -21.88 7.38
CA GLN A 13 -22.53 -22.53 6.20
C GLN A 13 -24.03 -22.83 6.33
N THR A 14 -24.78 -21.98 7.04
CA THR A 14 -26.22 -22.16 7.29
C THR A 14 -27.07 -21.03 6.72
N TYR A 15 -28.35 -21.35 6.47
CA TYR A 15 -29.38 -20.38 6.09
C TYR A 15 -30.33 -20.16 7.28
N LYS A 16 -30.74 -18.91 7.52
CA LYS A 16 -31.77 -18.58 8.50
C LYS A 16 -32.62 -17.40 8.03
N ASP A 17 -33.91 -17.44 8.37
CA ASP A 17 -34.87 -16.38 8.08
C ASP A 17 -34.87 -15.31 9.17
N TYR A 18 -34.84 -14.04 8.74
CA TYR A 18 -34.91 -12.88 9.63
C TYR A 18 -36.01 -11.91 9.19
N PRO A 19 -36.66 -11.20 10.14
CA PRO A 19 -37.50 -10.07 9.80
C PRO A 19 -36.75 -9.02 8.95
N LEU A 20 -37.46 -8.34 8.06
CA LEU A 20 -36.89 -7.19 7.35
C LEU A 20 -36.35 -6.14 8.34
N GLY A 21 -35.12 -5.68 8.09
CA GLY A 21 -34.48 -4.64 8.89
C GLY A 21 -33.65 -5.16 10.07
N THR A 22 -33.58 -6.48 10.29
CA THR A 22 -32.65 -7.06 11.29
C THR A 22 -31.21 -6.64 10.99
N SER A 23 -30.50 -6.18 12.01
CA SER A 23 -29.10 -5.76 11.91
C SER A 23 -28.14 -6.95 11.91
N LEU A 24 -26.92 -6.78 11.37
CA LEU A 24 -25.92 -7.85 11.42
C LEU A 24 -25.46 -8.18 12.84
N ILE A 25 -25.51 -7.24 13.79
CA ILE A 25 -25.30 -7.53 15.23
C ILE A 25 -26.34 -8.53 15.73
N GLU A 26 -27.62 -8.33 15.39
CA GLU A 26 -28.70 -9.22 15.80
C GLU A 26 -28.57 -10.59 15.14
N VAL A 27 -28.28 -10.63 13.83
CA VAL A 27 -27.99 -11.88 13.11
C VAL A 27 -26.83 -12.63 13.78
N MET A 28 -25.73 -11.94 14.08
CA MET A 28 -24.54 -12.53 14.69
C MET A 28 -24.84 -13.15 16.06
N ARG A 29 -25.61 -12.44 16.90
CA ARG A 29 -26.01 -12.93 18.23
C ARG A 29 -26.95 -14.12 18.14
N ASP A 30 -27.95 -14.06 17.27
CA ASP A 30 -28.95 -15.11 17.10
C ASP A 30 -28.39 -16.39 16.44
N MET A 31 -27.34 -16.27 15.63
CA MET A 31 -26.57 -17.42 15.11
C MET A 31 -25.53 -17.96 16.10
N GLU A 32 -25.41 -17.36 17.29
CA GLU A 32 -24.42 -17.73 18.31
C GLU A 32 -22.99 -17.77 17.75
N LEU A 33 -22.67 -16.82 16.87
CA LEU A 33 -21.34 -16.75 16.24
C LEU A 33 -20.28 -16.43 17.29
N GLY A 34 -19.58 -17.46 17.73
CA GLY A 34 -18.39 -17.39 18.58
C GLY A 34 -17.10 -17.43 17.76
N GLY A 35 -15.99 -17.15 18.45
CA GLY A 35 -14.64 -17.23 17.89
C GLY A 35 -13.62 -16.77 18.92
N GLU A 36 -12.35 -17.10 18.71
CA GLU A 36 -11.26 -16.62 19.56
C GLU A 36 -11.14 -15.09 19.55
N HIS A 37 -11.48 -14.47 18.42
CA HIS A 37 -11.45 -13.02 18.24
C HIS A 37 -12.84 -12.49 17.90
N PRO A 38 -13.22 -11.30 18.42
CA PRO A 38 -14.51 -10.69 18.16
C PRO A 38 -14.65 -10.32 16.67
N TYR A 39 -15.84 -10.55 16.11
CA TYR A 39 -16.18 -10.05 14.78
C TYR A 39 -16.35 -8.53 14.83
N LEU A 40 -15.77 -7.85 13.85
CA LEU A 40 -15.66 -6.38 13.78
C LEU A 40 -16.55 -5.80 12.69
N ALA A 41 -16.82 -6.56 11.63
CA ALA A 41 -17.64 -6.18 10.48
C ALA A 41 -18.12 -7.44 9.73
N ALA A 42 -18.78 -7.28 8.59
CA ALA A 42 -19.10 -8.40 7.71
C ALA A 42 -19.01 -8.04 6.22
N LEU A 43 -18.72 -9.03 5.38
CA LEU A 43 -18.86 -8.97 3.94
C LEU A 43 -20.29 -9.41 3.56
N VAL A 44 -21.11 -8.47 3.12
CA VAL A 44 -22.48 -8.69 2.63
C VAL A 44 -22.48 -8.74 1.11
N ASN A 45 -22.67 -9.92 0.53
CA ASN A 45 -22.45 -10.17 -0.90
C ASN A 45 -21.08 -9.63 -1.37
N ASN A 46 -20.04 -9.94 -0.59
CA ASN A 46 -18.65 -9.49 -0.82
C ASN A 46 -18.45 -7.96 -0.74
N LYS A 47 -19.36 -7.20 -0.11
CA LYS A 47 -19.15 -5.79 0.22
C LYS A 47 -18.99 -5.63 1.73
N LEU A 48 -17.94 -4.94 2.16
CA LEU A 48 -17.73 -4.69 3.58
C LEU A 48 -18.81 -3.75 4.11
N GLU A 49 -19.49 -4.16 5.17
CA GLU A 49 -20.56 -3.44 5.84
C GLU A 49 -20.36 -3.46 7.36
N SER A 50 -20.85 -2.42 8.04
CA SER A 50 -20.85 -2.34 9.51
C SER A 50 -21.74 -3.42 10.11
N LEU A 51 -21.46 -3.83 11.35
CA LEU A 51 -22.37 -4.71 12.09
C LEU A 51 -23.75 -4.04 12.32
N THR A 52 -23.86 -2.71 12.24
CA THR A 52 -25.15 -2.01 12.31
C THR A 52 -25.93 -2.04 10.98
N TYR A 53 -25.41 -2.66 9.92
CA TYR A 53 -26.10 -2.80 8.65
C TYR A 53 -27.38 -3.62 8.80
N CYS A 54 -28.50 -3.11 8.26
CA CYS A 54 -29.80 -3.79 8.30
C CYS A 54 -30.08 -4.55 7.00
N VAL A 55 -30.50 -5.81 7.10
CA VAL A 55 -30.85 -6.65 5.95
C VAL A 55 -32.29 -6.44 5.49
N TYR A 56 -32.47 -5.96 4.25
CA TYR A 56 -33.78 -5.76 3.62
C TYR A 56 -34.04 -6.67 2.41
N LYS A 57 -33.04 -7.47 2.02
CA LYS A 57 -33.11 -8.46 0.94
C LYS A 57 -32.30 -9.68 1.36
N SER A 58 -32.53 -10.83 0.76
CA SER A 58 -31.70 -12.02 1.03
C SER A 58 -30.23 -11.75 0.68
N LYS A 59 -29.31 -12.18 1.55
CA LYS A 59 -27.87 -11.89 1.46
C LYS A 59 -27.03 -13.11 1.82
N ASN A 60 -25.85 -13.17 1.22
CA ASN A 60 -24.73 -13.95 1.74
C ASN A 60 -23.92 -13.04 2.67
N VAL A 61 -23.62 -13.50 3.88
CA VAL A 61 -22.93 -12.74 4.91
C VAL A 61 -21.74 -13.55 5.42
N GLU A 62 -20.58 -12.92 5.49
CA GLU A 62 -19.37 -13.47 6.07
C GLU A 62 -18.82 -12.48 7.10
N PHE A 63 -18.88 -12.84 8.37
CA PHE A 63 -18.36 -12.03 9.46
C PHE A 63 -16.85 -12.10 9.51
N VAL A 64 -16.22 -10.94 9.70
CA VAL A 64 -14.77 -10.78 9.68
C VAL A 64 -14.26 -10.22 11.01
N ASN A 65 -13.13 -10.73 11.49
CA ASN A 65 -12.49 -10.34 12.75
C ASN A 65 -11.10 -9.71 12.49
N GLY A 66 -10.38 -9.38 13.57
CA GLY A 66 -9.06 -8.76 13.53
C GLY A 66 -7.95 -9.58 12.83
N MET A 67 -8.17 -10.85 12.49
CA MET A 67 -7.22 -11.66 11.73
C MET A 67 -7.27 -11.38 10.22
N SER A 68 -8.40 -10.83 9.74
CA SER A 68 -8.59 -10.50 8.33
C SER A 68 -8.10 -9.09 8.01
N SER A 69 -7.64 -8.85 6.77
CA SER A 69 -7.25 -7.52 6.29
C SER A 69 -8.39 -6.50 6.43
N PHE A 70 -9.63 -6.90 6.15
CA PHE A 70 -10.82 -6.06 6.30
C PHE A 70 -11.09 -5.72 7.77
N GLY A 71 -11.05 -6.70 8.67
CA GLY A 71 -11.28 -6.45 10.10
C GLY A 71 -10.21 -5.55 10.72
N ARG A 72 -8.93 -5.75 10.36
CA ARG A 72 -7.84 -4.84 10.77
C ARG A 72 -8.09 -3.41 10.27
N ARG A 73 -8.49 -3.25 9.01
CA ARG A 73 -8.83 -1.93 8.45
C ARG A 73 -9.95 -1.25 9.24
N VAL A 74 -11.04 -1.97 9.53
CA VAL A 74 -12.15 -1.45 10.36
C VAL A 74 -11.67 -1.03 11.75
N TYR A 75 -10.81 -1.85 12.38
CA TYR A 75 -10.23 -1.55 13.68
C TYR A 75 -9.42 -0.25 13.66
N VAL A 76 -8.47 -0.13 12.72
CA VAL A 76 -7.57 1.02 12.61
C VAL A 76 -8.33 2.31 12.33
N HIS A 77 -9.25 2.32 11.36
CA HIS A 77 -10.02 3.53 11.07
C HIS A 77 -10.93 3.94 12.23
N SER A 78 -11.45 2.97 13.01
CA SER A 78 -12.22 3.27 14.22
C SER A 78 -11.35 3.84 15.34
N LEU A 79 -10.11 3.37 15.45
CA LEU A 79 -9.14 3.90 16.39
C LEU A 79 -8.70 5.33 16.02
N ILE A 80 -8.56 5.63 14.73
CA ILE A 80 -8.30 7.00 14.23
C ILE A 80 -9.46 7.94 14.56
N MET A 81 -10.71 7.49 14.41
CA MET A 81 -11.89 8.26 14.84
C MET A 81 -11.86 8.56 16.34
N VAL A 82 -11.43 7.61 17.17
CA VAL A 82 -11.24 7.82 18.62
C VAL A 82 -10.09 8.78 18.91
N LEU A 83 -8.97 8.68 18.18
CA LEU A 83 -7.83 9.59 18.31
C LEU A 83 -8.23 11.02 17.92
N HIS A 84 -8.91 11.21 16.79
CA HIS A 84 -9.45 12.49 16.36
C HIS A 84 -10.36 13.09 17.44
N LYS A 85 -11.29 12.30 17.99
CA LYS A 85 -12.10 12.74 19.12
C LYS A 85 -11.27 13.14 20.35
N ALA A 86 -10.25 12.35 20.69
CA ALA A 86 -9.38 12.66 21.82
C ALA A 86 -8.63 13.98 21.62
N VAL A 87 -8.12 14.23 20.40
CA VAL A 87 -7.50 15.50 20.02
C VAL A 87 -8.49 16.66 20.19
N GLU A 88 -9.73 16.55 19.69
CA GLU A 88 -10.73 17.61 19.88
C GLU A 88 -11.07 17.87 21.36
N ASP A 89 -11.09 16.81 22.18
CA ASP A 89 -11.47 16.90 23.59
C ASP A 89 -10.36 17.56 24.45
N VAL A 90 -9.07 17.32 24.15
CA VAL A 90 -7.95 17.78 25.00
C VAL A 90 -7.03 18.82 24.36
N LEU A 91 -7.03 18.93 23.03
CA LEU A 91 -6.21 19.84 22.22
C LEU A 91 -7.08 20.54 21.15
N PRO A 92 -8.06 21.38 21.56
CA PRO A 92 -9.14 21.85 20.69
C PRO A 92 -8.70 22.73 19.49
N ASP A 93 -7.51 23.33 19.57
CA ASP A 93 -6.95 24.15 18.48
C ASP A 93 -6.06 23.32 17.51
N ALA A 94 -5.79 22.05 17.84
CA ALA A 94 -4.95 21.18 17.04
C ALA A 94 -5.76 20.32 16.08
N HIS A 95 -5.12 19.92 14.98
CA HIS A 95 -5.70 18.99 14.00
C HIS A 95 -4.80 17.78 13.83
N ILE A 96 -5.38 16.60 13.61
CA ILE A 96 -4.61 15.41 13.28
C ILE A 96 -4.46 15.27 11.77
N ARG A 97 -3.27 14.87 11.33
CA ARG A 97 -3.02 14.37 9.97
C ARG A 97 -2.40 12.98 10.05
N VAL A 98 -3.11 11.98 9.55
CA VAL A 98 -2.65 10.59 9.43
C VAL A 98 -1.99 10.42 8.08
N GLU A 99 -0.70 10.10 8.05
CA GLU A 99 0.06 10.12 6.80
C GLU A 99 0.28 8.73 6.23
N HIS A 100 1.06 7.89 6.91
CA HIS A 100 1.48 6.61 6.34
C HIS A 100 1.69 5.53 7.41
N PRO A 101 1.48 4.26 7.04
CA PRO A 101 1.90 3.13 7.87
C PRO A 101 3.43 3.05 7.93
N ILE A 102 3.99 2.95 9.13
CA ILE A 102 5.42 2.77 9.37
C ILE A 102 5.63 2.03 10.69
N SER A 103 6.71 1.24 10.80
CA SER A 103 7.03 0.54 12.05
C SER A 103 5.85 -0.27 12.63
N ASN A 104 5.07 -0.93 11.76
CA ASN A 104 3.84 -1.67 12.09
C ASN A 104 2.74 -0.85 12.81
N GLY A 105 2.84 0.47 12.81
CA GLY A 105 1.82 1.40 13.27
C GLY A 105 1.49 2.43 12.20
N TYR A 106 0.89 3.53 12.63
CA TYR A 106 0.50 4.65 11.76
C TYR A 106 1.13 5.93 12.29
N PHE A 107 1.90 6.60 11.44
CA PHE A 107 2.46 7.88 11.79
C PHE A 107 1.40 8.98 11.61
N CYS A 108 1.24 9.79 12.66
CA CYS A 108 0.31 10.90 12.68
C CYS A 108 1.04 12.17 13.12
N HIS A 109 0.77 13.28 12.43
CA HIS A 109 1.09 14.61 12.91
C HIS A 109 -0.07 15.19 13.70
N ILE A 110 0.26 15.86 14.80
CA ILE A 110 -0.66 16.75 15.50
C ILE A 110 -0.21 18.17 15.16
N LEU A 111 -1.01 18.84 14.34
CA LEU A 111 -0.72 20.13 13.74
C LEU A 111 -1.31 21.24 14.61
N PHE A 112 -0.45 22.08 15.17
CA PHE A 112 -0.83 23.23 15.97
C PHE A 112 -0.74 24.54 15.16
N PRO A 113 -1.62 25.53 15.41
CA PRO A 113 -1.59 26.82 14.72
C PRO A 113 -0.28 27.60 14.89
N ASP A 114 0.38 27.45 16.04
CA ASP A 114 1.68 28.06 16.37
C ASP A 114 2.89 27.18 15.96
N GLN A 115 2.63 26.06 15.27
CA GLN A 115 3.63 25.16 14.70
C GLN A 115 4.59 24.52 15.71
N HIS A 116 4.22 24.42 16.99
CA HIS A 116 5.02 23.64 17.93
C HIS A 116 4.84 22.13 17.70
N TYR A 117 5.84 21.34 18.12
CA TYR A 117 5.76 19.88 18.10
C TYR A 117 5.06 19.35 19.35
N ILE A 118 4.23 18.33 19.17
CA ILE A 118 3.53 17.69 20.28
C ILE A 118 4.50 17.21 21.37
N THR A 119 4.17 17.55 22.61
CA THR A 119 4.99 17.23 23.78
C THR A 119 4.63 15.86 24.37
N LEU A 120 5.55 15.28 25.16
CA LEU A 120 5.29 14.03 25.88
C LEU A 120 4.09 14.13 26.85
N GLN A 121 3.83 15.32 27.41
CA GLN A 121 2.70 15.55 28.29
C GLN A 121 1.38 15.49 27.52
N GLU A 122 1.33 16.10 26.35
CA GLU A 122 0.15 16.07 25.47
C GLU A 122 -0.12 14.67 24.91
N ILE A 123 0.94 13.92 24.56
CA ILE A 123 0.80 12.50 24.18
C ILE A 123 0.18 11.69 25.32
N ALA A 124 0.62 11.91 26.57
CA ALA A 124 0.05 11.23 27.73
C ALA A 124 -1.43 11.61 27.95
N LEU A 125 -1.80 12.88 27.75
CA LEU A 125 -3.19 13.34 27.80
C LEU A 125 -4.05 12.68 26.71
N LEU A 126 -3.57 12.62 25.47
CA LEU A 126 -4.24 11.94 24.37
C LEU A 126 -4.46 10.46 24.69
N LYS A 127 -3.42 9.76 25.16
CA LYS A 127 -3.51 8.35 25.55
C LYS A 127 -4.58 8.12 26.62
N SER A 128 -4.56 8.92 27.69
CA SER A 128 -5.56 8.84 28.77
C SER A 128 -6.97 9.05 28.21
N ARG A 129 -7.14 10.08 27.38
CA ARG A 129 -8.44 10.43 26.83
C ARG A 129 -9.00 9.37 25.89
N MET A 130 -8.16 8.77 25.04
CA MET A 130 -8.56 7.65 24.19
C MET A 130 -9.02 6.45 25.03
N SER A 131 -8.30 6.11 26.10
CA SER A 131 -8.67 5.03 27.01
C SER A 131 -10.02 5.28 27.68
N GLU A 132 -10.29 6.51 28.12
CA GLU A 132 -11.59 6.89 28.70
C GLU A 132 -12.74 6.77 27.69
N ILE A 133 -12.54 7.24 26.46
CA ILE A 133 -13.53 7.15 25.39
C ILE A 133 -13.90 5.69 25.12
N ILE A 134 -12.89 4.81 25.00
CA ILE A 134 -13.07 3.38 24.77
C ILE A 134 -13.77 2.71 25.95
N ALA A 135 -13.34 2.99 27.18
CA ALA A 135 -13.94 2.43 28.40
C ALA A 135 -15.42 2.83 28.58
N THR A 136 -15.82 4.01 28.08
CA THR A 136 -17.21 4.48 28.13
C THR A 136 -18.09 3.78 27.07
N ASN A 137 -17.51 3.06 26.12
CA ASN A 137 -18.21 2.33 25.06
C ASN A 137 -19.22 3.21 24.29
N LEU A 138 -18.80 4.42 23.92
CA LEU A 138 -19.62 5.35 23.14
C LEU A 138 -20.02 4.74 21.77
N PRO A 139 -21.28 4.95 21.32
CA PRO A 139 -21.72 4.51 20.00
C PRO A 139 -21.02 5.31 18.89
N ILE A 140 -20.75 4.64 17.77
CA ILE A 140 -20.22 5.25 16.55
C ILE A 140 -21.36 5.19 15.52
N SER A 141 -22.02 6.32 15.27
CA SER A 141 -23.17 6.37 14.36
C SER A 141 -22.77 6.83 12.96
N ARG A 142 -23.18 6.08 11.94
CA ARG A 142 -23.10 6.49 10.53
C ARG A 142 -24.34 7.28 10.16
N GLU A 143 -24.16 8.53 9.75
CA GLU A 143 -25.22 9.44 9.33
C GLU A 143 -25.13 9.71 7.83
N GLU A 144 -26.28 9.96 7.19
CA GLU A 144 -26.39 10.30 5.77
C GLU A 144 -27.24 11.56 5.62
N LYS A 145 -26.74 12.53 4.83
CA LYS A 145 -27.43 13.78 4.52
C LYS A 145 -27.12 14.20 3.09
N GLU A 146 -27.86 15.20 2.60
CA GLU A 146 -27.53 15.86 1.33
C GLU A 146 -26.08 16.36 1.38
N THR A 147 -25.33 16.11 0.30
CA THR A 147 -23.89 16.42 0.25
C THR A 147 -23.61 17.89 0.54
N THR A 148 -24.46 18.81 0.08
CA THR A 148 -24.35 20.25 0.37
C THR A 148 -24.38 20.55 1.87
N GLN A 149 -25.25 19.89 2.63
CA GLN A 149 -25.34 20.04 4.09
C GLN A 149 -24.12 19.44 4.79
N VAL A 150 -23.60 18.32 4.30
CA VAL A 150 -22.39 17.68 4.84
C VAL A 150 -21.16 18.56 4.59
N VAL A 151 -21.02 19.12 3.39
CA VAL A 151 -19.95 20.05 3.02
C VAL A 151 -19.97 21.28 3.93
N GLU A 152 -21.13 21.91 4.14
CA GLU A 152 -21.26 23.04 5.07
C GLU A 152 -20.90 22.68 6.51
N LEU A 153 -21.25 21.46 6.94
CA LEU A 153 -20.94 20.95 8.27
C LEU A 153 -19.43 20.85 8.50
N PHE A 154 -18.68 20.31 7.53
CA PHE A 154 -17.20 20.23 7.61
C PHE A 154 -16.52 21.60 7.46
N LYS A 155 -17.01 22.49 6.57
CA LYS A 155 -16.49 23.88 6.45
C LYS A 155 -16.64 24.66 7.76
N LYS A 156 -17.76 24.52 8.48
CA LYS A 156 -17.96 25.15 9.81
C LYS A 156 -16.97 24.67 10.87
N ARG A 157 -16.40 23.48 10.69
CA ARG A 157 -15.38 22.89 11.57
C ARG A 157 -13.95 23.11 11.08
N LYS A 158 -13.76 23.91 10.02
CA LYS A 158 -12.45 24.15 9.38
C LYS A 158 -11.79 22.87 8.82
N GLN A 159 -12.60 21.91 8.42
CA GLN A 159 -12.16 20.67 7.75
C GLN A 159 -12.38 20.80 6.24
N ASP A 160 -11.67 21.75 5.64
CA ASP A 160 -11.83 22.11 4.22
C ASP A 160 -11.36 21.01 3.27
N ASP A 161 -10.39 20.18 3.70
CA ASP A 161 -9.90 19.02 2.97
C ASP A 161 -11.02 18.01 2.68
N VAL A 162 -11.79 17.64 3.72
CA VAL A 162 -12.96 16.75 3.60
C VAL A 162 -14.06 17.41 2.78
N ALA A 163 -14.33 18.70 3.05
CA ALA A 163 -15.37 19.43 2.34
C ALA A 163 -15.11 19.50 0.83
N ASN A 164 -13.88 19.81 0.43
CA ASN A 164 -13.47 19.88 -0.97
C ASN A 164 -13.50 18.49 -1.63
N LEU A 165 -13.09 17.45 -0.92
CA LEU A 165 -13.17 16.06 -1.42
C LEU A 165 -14.61 15.67 -1.74
N LEU A 166 -15.54 15.89 -0.81
CA LEU A 166 -16.97 15.58 -0.98
C LEU A 166 -17.62 16.41 -2.09
N GLU A 167 -17.31 17.70 -2.16
CA GLU A 167 -17.79 18.59 -3.21
C GLU A 167 -17.34 18.11 -4.60
N SER A 168 -16.14 17.54 -4.70
CA SER A 168 -15.59 17.02 -5.96
C SER A 168 -16.27 15.74 -6.48
N LEU A 169 -16.90 14.96 -5.61
CA LEU A 169 -17.60 13.71 -5.98
C LEU A 169 -18.93 13.95 -6.68
N ALA A 170 -19.56 15.11 -6.43
CA ALA A 170 -20.87 15.47 -6.98
C ALA A 170 -21.99 14.43 -6.74
N GLU A 171 -21.88 13.64 -5.66
CA GLU A 171 -22.93 12.72 -5.22
C GLU A 171 -24.07 13.50 -4.54
N PRO A 172 -25.34 13.10 -4.69
CA PRO A 172 -26.46 13.80 -4.06
C PRO A 172 -26.46 13.67 -2.53
N PHE A 173 -26.00 12.53 -2.01
CA PHE A 173 -25.94 12.24 -0.58
C PHE A 173 -24.53 11.80 -0.19
N SER A 174 -24.10 12.21 1.01
CA SER A 174 -22.82 11.86 1.59
C SER A 174 -23.01 11.34 3.00
N THR A 175 -22.13 10.43 3.42
CA THR A 175 -22.14 9.87 4.77
C THR A 175 -20.96 10.32 5.60
N TYR A 176 -21.17 10.48 6.90
CA TYR A 176 -20.14 10.78 7.88
C TYR A 176 -20.40 9.98 9.17
N TYR A 177 -19.41 9.89 10.04
CA TYR A 177 -19.51 9.23 11.33
C TYR A 177 -19.55 10.24 12.47
N ARG A 178 -20.13 9.82 13.60
CA ARG A 178 -20.23 10.63 14.81
C ARG A 178 -19.92 9.82 16.06
N ILE A 179 -19.16 10.44 16.98
CA ILE A 179 -19.00 9.99 18.37
C ILE A 179 -19.32 11.18 19.29
N GLY A 180 -20.51 11.16 19.89
CA GLY A 180 -21.02 12.30 20.65
C GLY A 180 -21.11 13.55 19.78
N ASN A 181 -20.34 14.59 20.10
CA ASN A 181 -20.33 15.85 19.35
C ASN A 181 -19.29 15.90 18.22
N THR A 182 -18.32 14.98 18.22
CA THR A 182 -17.28 14.88 17.19
C THR A 182 -17.84 14.18 15.97
N ILE A 183 -17.54 14.72 14.79
CA ILE A 183 -17.88 14.12 13.50
C ILE A 183 -16.62 13.94 12.67
N ASP A 184 -16.67 12.98 11.76
CA ASP A 184 -15.58 12.78 10.81
C ASP A 184 -16.06 12.09 9.53
N TYR A 185 -15.30 12.27 8.46
CA TYR A 185 -15.52 11.54 7.22
C TYR A 185 -14.61 10.32 7.16
N CYS A 186 -15.18 9.18 6.77
CA CYS A 186 -14.40 7.99 6.49
C CYS A 186 -15.03 7.21 5.35
N ASP A 187 -14.27 6.92 4.29
CA ASP A 187 -14.73 6.05 3.20
C ASP A 187 -14.84 4.58 3.66
N ASN A 188 -14.25 4.22 4.80
CA ASN A 188 -14.29 2.87 5.34
C ASN A 188 -15.48 2.64 6.30
N VAL A 189 -15.65 1.37 6.64
CA VAL A 189 -16.60 0.93 7.66
C VAL A 189 -15.95 1.09 9.04
N LEU A 190 -16.69 1.67 10.00
CA LEU A 190 -16.27 1.75 11.40
C LEU A 190 -17.01 0.74 12.28
N LEU A 191 -16.42 0.45 13.43
CA LEU A 191 -17.00 -0.35 14.51
C LEU A 191 -18.33 0.28 14.98
N PRO A 192 -19.26 -0.52 15.54
CA PRO A 192 -20.55 0.01 16.03
C PRO A 192 -20.40 0.86 17.30
N SER A 193 -19.37 0.60 18.11
CA SER A 193 -19.07 1.37 19.31
C SER A 193 -17.58 1.30 19.65
N THR A 194 -17.11 2.28 20.41
CA THR A 194 -15.70 2.41 20.82
C THR A 194 -15.23 1.26 21.71
N GLY A 195 -16.13 0.57 22.43
CA GLY A 195 -15.78 -0.56 23.30
C GLY A 195 -15.38 -1.84 22.56
N TYR A 196 -15.45 -1.87 21.23
CA TYR A 196 -14.87 -2.96 20.42
C TYR A 196 -13.34 -2.85 20.31
N LEU A 197 -12.77 -1.68 20.58
CA LEU A 197 -11.33 -1.46 20.58
C LEU A 197 -10.74 -2.04 21.88
N SER A 198 -9.80 -2.97 21.75
CA SER A 198 -9.25 -3.72 22.89
C SER A 198 -7.90 -3.18 23.34
N ILE A 199 -6.98 -2.96 22.41
CA ILE A 199 -5.60 -2.54 22.66
C ILE A 199 -5.16 -1.49 21.65
N PHE A 200 -4.38 -0.51 22.13
CA PHE A 200 -3.69 0.48 21.33
C PHE A 200 -2.57 1.10 22.16
N ASP A 201 -1.65 1.78 21.50
CA ASP A 201 -0.75 2.73 22.16
C ASP A 201 -0.50 3.95 21.26
N ILE A 202 -0.02 5.03 21.86
CA ILE A 202 0.45 6.23 21.17
C ILE A 202 1.78 6.62 21.79
N LEU A 203 2.82 6.69 20.96
CA LEU A 203 4.17 6.98 21.39
C LEU A 203 4.75 8.17 20.61
N PRO A 204 5.69 8.93 21.20
CA PRO A 204 6.47 9.90 20.44
C PRO A 204 7.21 9.19 19.30
N TYR A 205 7.14 9.75 18.10
CA TYR A 205 7.85 9.22 16.94
C TYR A 205 8.28 10.38 16.05
N TYR A 206 9.59 10.63 15.99
CA TYR A 206 10.16 11.83 15.38
C TYR A 206 9.45 13.12 15.86
N ASP A 207 8.83 13.84 14.93
CA ASP A 207 8.13 15.11 15.11
C ASP A 207 6.60 14.96 15.21
N GLY A 208 6.12 13.72 15.38
CA GLY A 208 4.72 13.40 15.58
C GLY A 208 4.53 12.25 16.55
N VAL A 209 3.52 11.44 16.28
CA VAL A 209 3.16 10.28 17.11
C VAL A 209 3.02 9.03 16.26
N LEU A 210 3.40 7.89 16.83
CA LEU A 210 3.10 6.57 16.27
C LEU A 210 1.89 5.99 16.99
N LEU A 211 0.80 5.83 16.26
CA LEU A 211 -0.36 5.05 16.70
C LEU A 211 -0.07 3.57 16.51
N GLN A 212 0.13 2.86 17.62
CA GLN A 212 0.27 1.41 17.62
C GLN A 212 -1.08 0.71 17.61
N VAL A 213 -1.11 -0.38 16.86
CA VAL A 213 -2.31 -1.18 16.59
C VAL A 213 -2.02 -2.65 16.93
N PRO A 214 -3.07 -3.48 17.08
CA PRO A 214 -2.90 -4.91 17.31
C PRO A 214 -2.01 -5.57 16.26
N ASP A 215 -1.23 -6.56 16.68
CA ASP A 215 -0.43 -7.37 15.77
C ASP A 215 -1.31 -8.11 14.77
N LYS A 216 -0.78 -8.32 13.57
CA LYS A 216 -1.51 -8.92 12.45
C LYS A 216 -1.77 -10.42 12.65
N GLU A 217 -0.87 -11.12 13.33
CA GLU A 217 -0.92 -12.56 13.60
C GLU A 217 -1.54 -12.84 14.97
N ASP A 218 -1.35 -11.96 15.95
CA ASP A 218 -2.05 -12.02 17.24
C ASP A 218 -2.67 -10.66 17.64
N PRO A 219 -3.96 -10.44 17.31
CA PRO A 219 -4.70 -9.23 17.65
C PRO A 219 -4.86 -8.94 19.16
N LYS A 220 -4.34 -9.80 20.05
CA LYS A 220 -4.36 -9.60 21.51
C LYS A 220 -3.10 -8.88 22.02
N VAL A 221 -2.07 -8.73 21.20
CA VAL A 221 -0.83 -8.02 21.54
C VAL A 221 -0.60 -6.84 20.60
N LEU A 222 0.17 -5.84 21.04
CA LEU A 222 0.55 -4.71 20.19
C LEU A 222 1.65 -5.13 19.22
N SER A 223 1.64 -4.54 18.03
CA SER A 223 2.67 -4.76 17.02
C SER A 223 4.04 -4.28 17.51
N GLU A 224 5.10 -5.02 17.16
CA GLU A 224 6.47 -4.62 17.47
C GLU A 224 6.88 -3.34 16.71
N ILE A 225 7.54 -2.42 17.40
CA ILE A 225 8.14 -1.22 16.80
C ILE A 225 9.48 -1.60 16.16
N ILE A 226 9.58 -1.39 14.86
CA ILE A 226 10.80 -1.64 14.09
C ILE A 226 11.34 -0.27 13.62
N PRO A 227 12.52 0.17 14.09
CA PRO A 227 13.11 1.42 13.64
C PRO A 227 13.33 1.45 12.13
N GLN A 228 12.81 2.48 11.47
CA GLN A 228 12.88 2.63 10.00
C GLN A 228 13.33 4.05 9.60
N PRO A 229 14.55 4.49 9.99
CA PRO A 229 15.01 5.85 9.75
C PRO A 229 15.16 6.19 8.27
N LYS A 230 15.69 5.29 7.43
CA LYS A 230 15.86 5.59 6.00
C LYS A 230 14.52 5.74 5.30
N ILE A 231 13.53 4.91 5.67
CA ILE A 231 12.17 5.05 5.14
C ILE A 231 11.53 6.36 5.62
N MET A 232 11.72 6.75 6.88
CA MET A 232 11.22 8.02 7.41
C MET A 232 11.82 9.22 6.66
N ASP A 233 13.13 9.22 6.40
CA ASP A 233 13.80 10.29 5.67
C ASP A 233 13.20 10.47 4.26
N ILE A 234 12.80 9.37 3.62
CA ILE A 234 12.17 9.41 2.30
C ILE A 234 10.74 9.95 2.34
N PHE A 235 9.98 9.66 3.41
CA PHE A 235 8.67 10.28 3.61
C PHE A 235 8.83 11.80 3.78
N LYS A 236 9.74 12.24 4.67
CA LYS A 236 10.04 13.66 4.88
C LYS A 236 10.49 14.38 3.60
N GLU A 237 11.41 13.78 2.86
CA GLU A 237 11.86 14.31 1.56
C GLU A 237 10.67 14.55 0.63
N PHE A 238 9.74 13.59 0.55
CA PHE A 238 8.59 13.70 -0.35
C PHE A 238 7.53 14.69 0.14
N ASP A 239 7.33 14.81 1.46
CA ASP A 239 6.43 15.81 2.03
C ASP A 239 6.94 17.23 1.76
N ASP A 240 8.25 17.47 1.86
CA ASP A 240 8.88 18.74 1.47
C ASP A 240 8.60 19.08 -0.02
N TRP A 241 8.72 18.10 -0.92
CA TRP A 241 8.42 18.29 -2.35
C TRP A 241 6.94 18.57 -2.62
N SER A 242 6.07 17.89 -1.90
CA SER A 242 4.62 18.05 -1.94
C SER A 242 4.18 19.43 -1.47
N ASP A 243 4.79 19.95 -0.40
CA ASP A 243 4.54 21.30 0.12
C ASP A 243 5.02 22.37 -0.86
N ILE A 244 6.18 22.21 -1.51
CA ILE A 244 6.66 23.11 -2.57
C ILE A 244 5.68 23.15 -3.75
N SER A 245 5.06 22.01 -4.06
CA SER A 245 4.09 21.88 -5.16
C SER A 245 2.66 22.27 -4.76
N ASN A 246 2.43 22.56 -3.47
CA ASN A 246 1.12 22.77 -2.85
C ASN A 246 0.13 21.62 -3.14
N ILE A 247 0.59 20.39 -2.95
CA ILE A 247 -0.17 19.16 -3.14
C ILE A 247 -0.14 18.36 -1.85
N LYS A 248 -1.26 18.32 -1.14
CA LYS A 248 -1.34 17.63 0.15
C LYS A 248 -2.24 16.40 0.09
N ASN A 249 -3.28 16.46 -0.74
CA ASN A 249 -4.25 15.37 -0.86
C ASN A 249 -4.77 15.21 -2.29
N ILE A 250 -5.64 14.22 -2.50
CA ILE A 250 -6.28 13.93 -3.79
C ILE A 250 -7.12 15.10 -4.30
N SER A 251 -7.68 15.95 -3.44
CA SER A 251 -8.44 17.13 -3.87
C SER A 251 -7.58 18.14 -4.63
N ASP A 252 -6.34 18.36 -4.16
CA ASP A 252 -5.37 19.22 -4.84
C ASP A 252 -4.98 18.65 -6.21
N ILE A 253 -4.69 17.33 -6.26
CA ILE A 253 -4.41 16.63 -7.52
C ILE A 253 -5.59 16.75 -8.48
N ASN A 254 -6.82 16.49 -8.01
CA ASN A 254 -8.02 16.58 -8.83
C ASN A 254 -8.20 17.98 -9.42
N SER A 255 -7.95 19.02 -8.63
CA SER A 255 -8.01 20.41 -9.09
C SER A 255 -6.97 20.68 -10.17
N ILE A 256 -5.72 20.25 -9.98
CA ILE A 256 -4.65 20.31 -10.97
C ILE A 256 -5.01 19.57 -12.27
N CYS A 257 -5.65 18.41 -12.16
CA CYS A 257 -6.04 17.59 -13.32
C CYS A 257 -7.14 18.25 -14.15
N LYS A 258 -8.06 19.00 -13.53
CA LYS A 258 -9.15 19.73 -14.21
C LYS A 258 -8.66 21.00 -14.90
N GLU A 259 -7.57 21.59 -14.43
CA GLU A 259 -7.01 22.82 -14.97
C GLU A 259 -6.09 22.58 -16.18
N LYS A 260 -6.40 23.22 -17.31
CA LYS A 260 -5.68 23.04 -18.58
C LYS A 260 -4.18 23.35 -18.42
N GLY A 261 -3.34 22.35 -18.70
CA GLY A 261 -1.88 22.47 -18.73
C GLY A 261 -1.19 22.31 -17.37
N LYS A 262 -1.90 22.34 -16.24
CA LYS A 262 -1.29 22.16 -14.91
C LYS A 262 -0.85 20.72 -14.66
N ALA A 263 -1.64 19.74 -15.07
CA ALA A 263 -1.25 18.32 -15.01
C ALA A 263 0.08 18.04 -15.73
N GLY A 264 0.27 18.66 -16.89
CA GLY A 264 1.51 18.54 -17.66
C GLY A 264 2.74 19.11 -16.96
N ILE A 265 2.59 20.19 -16.19
CA ILE A 265 3.68 20.75 -15.38
C ILE A 265 3.98 19.79 -14.22
N LEU A 266 2.94 19.30 -13.54
CA LEU A 266 3.08 18.36 -12.44
C LEU A 266 3.86 17.09 -12.85
N ILE A 267 3.49 16.49 -13.99
CA ILE A 267 4.19 15.34 -14.56
C ILE A 267 5.67 15.66 -14.77
N LYS A 268 5.99 16.78 -15.44
CA LYS A 268 7.37 17.15 -15.77
C LYS A 268 8.22 17.36 -14.52
N VAL A 269 7.67 18.00 -13.48
CA VAL A 269 8.37 18.25 -12.21
C VAL A 269 8.72 16.93 -11.53
N PHE A 270 7.74 16.07 -11.28
CA PHE A 270 8.00 14.82 -10.54
C PHE A 270 8.83 13.80 -11.33
N GLU A 271 8.71 13.77 -12.66
CA GLU A 271 9.62 12.96 -13.50
C GLU A 271 11.07 13.47 -13.45
N ALA A 272 11.26 14.80 -13.43
CA ALA A 272 12.58 15.40 -13.26
C ALA A 272 13.17 15.13 -11.86
N LEU A 273 12.32 15.12 -10.81
CA LEU A 273 12.75 14.76 -9.45
C LEU A 273 13.20 13.30 -9.36
N HIS A 274 12.45 12.37 -9.96
CA HIS A 274 12.87 10.97 -10.07
C HIS A 274 14.21 10.83 -10.80
N GLU A 275 14.41 11.56 -11.90
CA GLU A 275 15.67 11.50 -12.66
C GLU A 275 16.84 12.07 -11.84
N LYS A 276 16.61 13.20 -11.15
CA LYS A 276 17.59 13.79 -10.23
C LYS A 276 18.00 12.81 -9.14
N LYS A 277 17.03 12.10 -8.53
CA LYS A 277 17.33 11.11 -7.48
C LYS A 277 18.11 9.91 -8.03
N ALA A 278 17.78 9.43 -9.22
CA ALA A 278 18.53 8.34 -9.87
C ALA A 278 19.98 8.75 -10.18
N SER A 279 20.19 9.99 -10.65
CA SER A 279 21.52 10.57 -10.87
C SER A 279 22.31 10.67 -9.57
N GLN A 280 21.70 11.17 -8.49
CA GLN A 280 22.35 11.23 -7.17
C GLN A 280 22.78 9.86 -6.64
N ILE A 281 21.99 8.81 -6.90
CA ILE A 281 22.37 7.43 -6.52
C ILE A 281 23.56 6.95 -7.37
N ALA A 282 23.61 7.28 -8.66
CA ALA A 282 24.76 6.98 -9.51
C ALA A 282 26.03 7.71 -9.04
N ASP A 283 25.91 8.97 -8.62
CA ASP A 283 27.01 9.75 -8.03
C ASP A 283 27.57 9.04 -6.79
N GLN A 284 26.70 8.61 -5.86
CA GLN A 284 27.11 7.87 -4.67
C GLN A 284 27.85 6.56 -5.00
N ILE A 285 27.39 5.83 -6.03
CA ILE A 285 28.05 4.61 -6.50
C ILE A 285 29.45 4.92 -7.03
N LYS A 286 29.60 5.98 -7.81
CA LYS A 286 30.89 6.42 -8.36
C LYS A 286 31.84 6.89 -7.27
N GLU A 287 31.37 7.70 -6.33
CA GLU A 287 32.16 8.23 -5.21
C GLU A 287 32.75 7.12 -4.33
N ARG A 288 32.02 6.01 -4.17
CA ARG A 288 32.51 4.84 -3.43
C ARG A 288 33.69 4.15 -4.12
N GLY A 289 33.81 4.27 -5.45
CA GLY A 289 35.01 3.95 -6.24
C GLY A 289 35.40 2.47 -6.39
N ASN A 290 34.99 1.60 -5.46
CA ASN A 290 35.29 0.17 -5.46
C ASN A 290 34.06 -0.73 -5.72
N VAL A 291 32.92 -0.15 -6.07
CA VAL A 291 31.67 -0.89 -6.31
C VAL A 291 31.81 -1.76 -7.56
N ARG A 292 31.53 -3.06 -7.42
CA ARG A 292 31.47 -4.04 -8.51
C ARG A 292 30.07 -4.61 -8.70
N LEU A 293 29.23 -4.49 -7.67
CA LEU A 293 27.88 -5.04 -7.64
C LEU A 293 26.89 -4.00 -7.12
N VAL A 294 25.88 -3.67 -7.92
CA VAL A 294 24.73 -2.85 -7.51
C VAL A 294 23.52 -3.77 -7.37
N LEU A 295 22.93 -3.81 -6.19
CA LEU A 295 21.79 -4.67 -5.83
C LEU A 295 20.55 -3.80 -5.72
N VAL A 296 19.55 -4.02 -6.57
CA VAL A 296 18.29 -3.27 -6.60
C VAL A 296 17.15 -4.20 -6.16
N ALA A 297 16.64 -4.03 -4.94
CA ALA A 297 15.49 -4.79 -4.46
C ALA A 297 14.32 -3.89 -4.13
N GLY A 298 13.16 -4.52 -4.03
CA GLY A 298 11.93 -3.86 -3.68
C GLY A 298 10.78 -4.85 -3.71
N PRO A 299 9.68 -4.56 -2.98
CA PRO A 299 8.53 -5.44 -2.96
C PRO A 299 7.86 -5.49 -4.35
N SER A 300 6.94 -6.43 -4.57
CA SER A 300 6.33 -6.61 -5.90
C SER A 300 5.72 -5.30 -6.42
N SER A 301 5.90 -5.02 -7.71
CA SER A 301 5.34 -3.83 -8.38
C SER A 301 5.82 -2.49 -7.79
N SER A 302 6.98 -2.47 -7.12
CA SER A 302 7.66 -1.22 -6.74
C SER A 302 8.37 -0.51 -7.89
N GLY A 303 8.45 -1.13 -9.08
CA GLY A 303 9.11 -0.54 -10.25
C GLY A 303 10.64 -0.71 -10.27
N LYS A 304 11.18 -1.66 -9.50
CA LYS A 304 12.62 -2.01 -9.48
C LYS A 304 13.23 -2.23 -10.86
N THR A 305 12.53 -2.92 -11.77
CA THR A 305 13.03 -3.25 -13.11
C THR A 305 13.16 -2.01 -13.99
N THR A 306 12.20 -1.08 -13.91
CA THR A 306 12.31 0.18 -14.66
C THR A 306 13.32 1.13 -14.02
N PHE A 307 13.38 1.19 -12.68
CA PHE A 307 14.40 1.96 -11.97
C PHE A 307 15.82 1.46 -12.30
N SER A 308 16.08 0.14 -12.32
CA SER A 308 17.41 -0.39 -12.63
C SER A 308 17.89 -0.02 -14.03
N LYS A 309 16.97 0.03 -15.01
CA LYS A 309 17.26 0.52 -16.37
C LYS A 309 17.58 2.02 -16.40
N ARG A 310 16.84 2.85 -15.64
CA ARG A 310 17.14 4.29 -15.50
C ARG A 310 18.48 4.52 -14.80
N LEU A 311 18.74 3.82 -13.70
CA LEU A 311 20.01 3.86 -13.00
C LEU A 311 21.16 3.44 -13.91
N SER A 312 20.97 2.42 -14.75
CA SER A 312 21.97 2.00 -15.74
C SER A 312 22.33 3.12 -16.72
N ILE A 313 21.36 3.93 -17.17
CA ILE A 313 21.65 5.12 -17.99
C ILE A 313 22.49 6.12 -17.20
N GLN A 314 22.14 6.39 -15.93
CA GLN A 314 22.89 7.32 -15.10
C GLN A 314 24.32 6.84 -14.80
N LEU A 315 24.51 5.53 -14.59
CA LEU A 315 25.85 4.94 -14.47
C LEU A 315 26.68 5.15 -15.75
N LEU A 316 26.08 5.01 -16.93
CA LEU A 316 26.76 5.29 -18.20
C LEU A 316 27.16 6.77 -18.32
N VAL A 317 26.32 7.69 -17.87
CA VAL A 317 26.65 9.13 -17.79
C VAL A 317 27.87 9.37 -16.91
N GLU A 318 27.96 8.63 -15.79
CA GLU A 318 29.10 8.66 -14.88
C GLU A 318 30.36 7.92 -15.38
N GLY A 319 30.30 7.35 -16.59
CA GLY A 319 31.40 6.58 -17.20
C GLY A 319 31.54 5.15 -16.67
N ILE A 320 30.55 4.65 -15.94
CA ILE A 320 30.48 3.29 -15.41
C ILE A 320 29.65 2.44 -16.36
N PHE A 321 30.18 1.32 -16.84
CA PHE A 321 29.44 0.42 -17.71
C PHE A 321 28.56 -0.55 -16.90
N PRO A 322 27.22 -0.44 -16.91
CA PRO A 322 26.34 -1.35 -16.18
C PRO A 322 26.13 -2.66 -16.97
N PHE A 323 26.17 -3.78 -16.27
CA PHE A 323 25.84 -5.10 -16.79
C PHE A 323 24.60 -5.63 -16.05
N PRO A 324 23.38 -5.50 -16.62
CA PRO A 324 22.15 -5.85 -15.93
C PRO A 324 21.94 -7.37 -15.86
N ILE A 325 21.49 -7.86 -14.71
CA ILE A 325 21.07 -9.24 -14.46
C ILE A 325 19.75 -9.19 -13.67
N SER A 326 18.72 -9.90 -14.13
CA SER A 326 17.49 -10.06 -13.35
C SER A 326 17.55 -11.37 -12.56
N THR A 327 17.19 -11.35 -11.28
CA THR A 327 17.05 -12.59 -10.50
C THR A 327 15.89 -13.44 -10.98
N ASP A 328 14.89 -12.82 -11.61
CA ASP A 328 13.72 -13.51 -12.15
C ASP A 328 14.13 -14.51 -13.25
N ASP A 329 15.28 -14.32 -13.91
CA ASP A 329 15.82 -15.27 -14.89
C ASP A 329 16.36 -16.58 -14.28
N TYR A 330 16.47 -16.63 -12.95
CA TYR A 330 17.02 -17.75 -12.19
C TYR A 330 15.98 -18.50 -11.39
N PHE A 331 14.68 -18.34 -11.66
CA PHE A 331 13.67 -19.23 -11.06
C PHE A 331 13.99 -20.71 -11.37
N VAL A 332 13.69 -21.59 -10.41
CA VAL A 332 13.63 -23.03 -10.70
C VAL A 332 12.49 -23.30 -11.69
N ASP A 333 12.59 -24.40 -12.45
CA ASP A 333 11.50 -24.81 -13.32
C ASP A 333 10.20 -24.96 -12.50
N ARG A 334 9.06 -24.56 -13.06
CA ARG A 334 7.76 -24.49 -12.35
C ARG A 334 7.36 -25.78 -11.62
N THR A 335 7.83 -26.94 -12.09
CA THR A 335 7.58 -28.24 -11.45
C THR A 335 8.39 -28.48 -10.18
N HIS A 336 9.45 -27.70 -9.96
CA HIS A 336 10.36 -27.76 -8.82
C HIS A 336 10.17 -26.58 -7.86
N THR A 337 9.19 -25.70 -8.10
CA THR A 337 8.88 -24.61 -7.19
C THR A 337 8.55 -25.17 -5.80
N PRO A 338 9.17 -24.64 -4.72
CA PRO A 338 8.84 -25.03 -3.35
C PRO A 338 7.35 -24.89 -3.07
N LEU A 339 6.85 -25.67 -2.11
CA LEU A 339 5.47 -25.55 -1.66
C LEU A 339 5.42 -24.84 -0.29
N ASP A 340 4.38 -24.05 -0.09
CA ASP A 340 4.07 -23.41 1.18
C ASP A 340 3.48 -24.41 2.20
N GLU A 341 3.19 -23.91 3.40
CA GLU A 341 2.57 -24.66 4.50
C GLU A 341 1.22 -25.31 4.13
N ASN A 342 0.55 -24.80 3.09
CA ASN A 342 -0.74 -25.27 2.58
C ASN A 342 -0.61 -26.16 1.33
N GLY A 343 0.62 -26.47 0.90
CA GLY A 343 0.89 -27.29 -0.30
C GLY A 343 0.72 -26.53 -1.62
N ASN A 344 0.62 -25.20 -1.61
CA ASN A 344 0.57 -24.39 -2.82
C ASN A 344 1.98 -23.95 -3.24
N PRO A 345 2.28 -23.75 -4.53
CA PRO A 345 3.57 -23.25 -4.96
C PRO A 345 3.91 -21.88 -4.34
N ASP A 346 5.06 -21.79 -3.66
CA ASP A 346 5.61 -20.57 -3.08
C ASP A 346 6.66 -19.98 -4.03
N PHE A 347 6.25 -18.95 -4.78
CA PHE A 347 7.14 -18.23 -5.71
C PHE A 347 7.93 -17.11 -5.04
N GLU A 348 7.61 -16.77 -3.79
CA GLU A 348 8.18 -15.61 -3.10
C GLU A 348 9.27 -16.02 -2.10
N THR A 349 9.51 -17.32 -1.94
CA THR A 349 10.62 -17.86 -1.14
C THR A 349 11.93 -17.85 -1.92
N ILE A 350 13.04 -17.65 -1.21
CA ILE A 350 14.36 -17.57 -1.86
C ILE A 350 14.75 -18.89 -2.54
N GLU A 351 14.26 -20.03 -2.04
CA GLU A 351 14.46 -21.35 -2.63
C GLU A 351 13.71 -21.55 -3.96
N ALA A 352 12.79 -20.65 -4.32
CA ALA A 352 12.24 -20.61 -5.68
C ALA A 352 13.29 -20.18 -6.71
N MET A 353 14.41 -19.61 -6.28
CA MET A 353 15.55 -19.30 -7.13
C MET A 353 16.60 -20.43 -7.13
N ASP A 354 17.17 -20.69 -8.29
CA ASP A 354 18.33 -21.55 -8.46
C ASP A 354 19.60 -20.80 -8.01
N LEU A 355 19.77 -20.70 -6.68
CA LEU A 355 20.89 -20.00 -6.05
C LEU A 355 22.24 -20.57 -6.46
N LYS A 356 22.31 -21.88 -6.73
CA LYS A 356 23.54 -22.54 -7.16
C LYS A 356 23.95 -22.07 -8.55
N LEU A 357 23.03 -22.09 -9.51
CA LEU A 357 23.28 -21.58 -10.85
C LEU A 357 23.63 -20.09 -10.82
N PHE A 358 22.85 -19.30 -10.08
CA PHE A 358 23.06 -17.87 -9.94
C PHE A 358 24.45 -17.52 -9.41
N ASN A 359 24.86 -18.10 -8.27
CA ASN A 359 26.16 -17.80 -7.66
C ASN A 359 27.33 -18.30 -8.54
N GLN A 360 27.18 -19.46 -9.21
CA GLN A 360 28.18 -19.95 -10.15
C GLN A 360 28.37 -18.98 -11.32
N GLN A 361 27.27 -18.54 -11.95
CA GLN A 361 27.33 -17.61 -13.08
C GLN A 361 27.83 -16.22 -12.69
N LEU A 362 27.41 -15.71 -11.53
CA LEU A 362 27.89 -14.45 -11.00
C LEU A 362 29.40 -14.48 -10.75
N LYS A 363 29.90 -15.54 -10.12
CA LYS A 363 31.34 -15.74 -9.89
C LYS A 363 32.12 -15.83 -11.20
N ASP A 364 31.65 -16.63 -12.15
CA ASP A 364 32.32 -16.79 -13.44
C ASP A 364 32.37 -15.45 -14.21
N LEU A 365 31.30 -14.64 -14.16
CA LEU A 365 31.30 -13.28 -14.72
C LEU A 365 32.29 -12.35 -14.02
N MET A 366 32.35 -12.37 -12.69
CA MET A 366 33.28 -11.53 -11.93
C MET A 366 34.75 -11.90 -12.15
N GLU A 367 35.03 -13.18 -12.45
CA GLU A 367 36.33 -13.69 -12.90
C GLU A 367 36.62 -13.42 -14.39
N GLY A 368 35.67 -12.80 -15.13
CA GLY A 368 35.83 -12.43 -16.52
C GLY A 368 35.67 -13.59 -17.52
N LYS A 369 35.03 -14.70 -17.12
CA LYS A 369 34.75 -15.84 -18.02
C LYS A 369 33.54 -15.56 -18.91
N GLU A 370 33.47 -16.27 -20.03
CA GLU A 370 32.25 -16.34 -20.84
C GLU A 370 31.22 -17.23 -20.12
N VAL A 371 30.00 -16.70 -19.96
CA VAL A 371 28.87 -17.37 -19.31
C VAL A 371 27.68 -17.39 -20.26
N LEU A 372 26.98 -18.53 -20.29
CA LEU A 372 25.70 -18.66 -20.97
C LEU A 372 24.58 -18.33 -19.97
N LEU A 373 24.06 -17.10 -20.01
CA LEU A 373 23.09 -16.63 -19.03
C LEU A 373 21.78 -17.40 -19.12
N SER A 374 21.19 -17.67 -17.94
CA SER A 374 19.81 -18.11 -17.82
C SER A 374 18.86 -16.98 -18.22
N GLU A 375 17.76 -17.34 -18.85
CA GLU A 375 16.56 -16.53 -19.06
C GLU A 375 15.36 -17.38 -18.64
N TYR A 376 14.36 -16.80 -17.98
CA TYR A 376 13.18 -17.57 -17.56
C TYR A 376 11.96 -17.31 -18.46
N ASP A 377 11.44 -18.36 -19.10
CA ASP A 377 10.21 -18.27 -19.86
C ASP A 377 9.00 -18.40 -18.91
N PHE A 378 8.35 -17.29 -18.59
CA PHE A 378 7.19 -17.25 -17.70
C PHE A 378 5.95 -17.97 -18.26
N ILE A 379 5.85 -18.14 -19.59
CA ILE A 379 4.73 -18.85 -20.20
C ILE A 379 4.96 -20.36 -20.00
N GLN A 380 6.13 -20.86 -20.38
CA GLN A 380 6.50 -22.27 -20.26
C GLN A 380 6.83 -22.71 -18.83
N GLY A 381 7.25 -21.77 -17.98
CA GLY A 381 7.73 -22.02 -16.62
C GLY A 381 9.06 -22.77 -16.57
N LYS A 382 10.01 -22.42 -17.45
CA LYS A 382 11.30 -23.12 -17.58
C LYS A 382 12.45 -22.15 -17.86
N LYS A 383 13.65 -22.53 -17.41
CA LYS A 383 14.89 -21.85 -17.81
C LYS A 383 15.26 -22.16 -19.25
N VAL A 384 15.72 -21.12 -19.95
CA VAL A 384 16.29 -21.20 -21.31
C VAL A 384 17.65 -20.50 -21.33
N PHE A 385 18.55 -20.98 -22.19
CA PHE A 385 19.94 -20.53 -22.23
C PHE A 385 20.27 -20.07 -23.64
N LYS A 386 20.04 -18.78 -23.92
CA LYS A 386 20.10 -18.24 -25.29
C LYS A 386 21.30 -17.33 -25.55
N ARG A 387 21.78 -16.64 -24.51
CA ARG A 387 22.76 -15.56 -24.67
C ARG A 387 24.07 -15.87 -23.95
N LYS A 388 25.14 -15.97 -24.74
CA LYS A 388 26.51 -15.92 -24.23
C LYS A 388 26.90 -14.49 -23.92
N CYS A 389 27.58 -14.27 -22.81
CA CYS A 389 28.10 -12.97 -22.44
C CYS A 389 29.41 -13.12 -21.66
N GLN A 390 30.20 -12.06 -21.68
CA GLN A 390 31.38 -11.91 -20.85
C GLN A 390 31.32 -10.51 -20.24
N LEU A 391 31.69 -10.39 -18.96
CA LEU A 391 31.68 -9.10 -18.29
C LEU A 391 32.78 -8.20 -18.90
N PRO A 392 32.44 -7.00 -19.42
CA PRO A 392 33.46 -6.08 -19.93
C PRO A 392 34.40 -5.62 -18.81
N PRO A 393 35.67 -5.26 -19.14
CA PRO A 393 36.57 -4.64 -18.17
C PRO A 393 35.94 -3.38 -17.55
N ASN A 394 36.06 -3.23 -16.23
CA ASN A 394 35.49 -2.11 -15.45
C ASN A 394 33.96 -2.00 -15.47
N ALA A 395 33.24 -3.05 -15.89
CA ALA A 395 31.79 -3.09 -15.75
C ALA A 395 31.36 -3.34 -14.30
N VAL A 396 30.22 -2.76 -13.95
CA VAL A 396 29.51 -2.97 -12.68
C VAL A 396 28.29 -3.82 -12.97
N ILE A 397 28.14 -4.94 -12.27
CA ILE A 397 26.97 -5.81 -12.41
C ILE A 397 25.80 -5.15 -11.66
N VAL A 398 24.67 -4.96 -12.32
CA VAL A 398 23.43 -4.42 -11.73
C VAL A 398 22.43 -5.56 -11.61
N ILE A 399 22.23 -6.09 -10.41
CA ILE A 399 21.26 -7.15 -10.14
C ILE A 399 19.96 -6.52 -9.66
N GLU A 400 18.84 -6.83 -10.31
CA GLU A 400 17.51 -6.46 -9.82
C GLU A 400 16.69 -7.70 -9.47
N GLY A 401 15.92 -7.64 -8.38
CA GLY A 401 15.20 -8.80 -7.88
C GLY A 401 14.51 -8.56 -6.55
N ILE A 402 13.42 -9.29 -6.28
CA ILE A 402 12.75 -9.18 -4.96
C ILE A 402 13.68 -9.58 -3.81
N HIS A 403 14.60 -10.51 -4.04
CA HIS A 403 15.60 -10.97 -3.07
C HIS A 403 16.97 -10.30 -3.23
N ALA A 404 17.14 -9.26 -4.07
CA ALA A 404 18.45 -8.70 -4.37
C ALA A 404 19.19 -8.17 -3.12
N LEU A 405 18.45 -7.75 -2.09
CA LEU A 405 18.99 -7.29 -0.80
C LEU A 405 19.08 -8.40 0.25
N ASN A 406 18.55 -9.60 -0.01
CA ASN A 406 18.63 -10.74 0.91
C ASN A 406 20.09 -11.24 0.94
N PRO A 407 20.74 -11.30 2.12
CA PRO A 407 22.13 -11.73 2.25
C PRO A 407 22.41 -13.11 1.66
N GLU A 408 21.45 -14.04 1.71
CA GLU A 408 21.62 -15.40 1.18
C GLU A 408 21.84 -15.42 -0.34
N LEU A 409 21.33 -14.44 -1.08
CA LEU A 409 21.48 -14.38 -2.54
C LEU A 409 22.95 -14.20 -2.95
N THR A 410 23.70 -13.37 -2.22
CA THR A 410 25.08 -12.96 -2.58
C THR A 410 26.07 -13.22 -1.45
N LYS A 411 25.83 -14.25 -0.65
CA LYS A 411 26.63 -14.56 0.55
C LYS A 411 28.11 -14.84 0.29
N GLU A 412 28.46 -15.26 -0.93
CA GLU A 412 29.85 -15.53 -1.34
C GLU A 412 30.61 -14.28 -1.80
N ILE A 413 29.91 -13.14 -1.95
CA ILE A 413 30.48 -11.88 -2.42
C ILE A 413 30.75 -10.96 -1.23
N ASP A 414 31.92 -10.32 -1.20
CA ASP A 414 32.29 -9.33 -0.18
C ASP A 414 31.33 -8.13 -0.20
N ASP A 415 30.84 -7.71 0.98
CA ASP A 415 29.95 -6.55 1.13
C ASP A 415 30.65 -5.22 0.79
N ALA A 416 31.98 -5.15 0.88
CA ALA A 416 32.73 -3.93 0.61
C ALA A 416 32.59 -3.44 -0.84
N ILE A 417 32.33 -4.35 -1.79
CA ILE A 417 32.18 -4.07 -3.23
C ILE A 417 30.71 -3.98 -3.67
N LYS A 418 29.76 -4.06 -2.73
CA LYS A 418 28.32 -3.98 -2.99
C LYS A 418 27.79 -2.57 -2.76
N PHE A 419 26.80 -2.17 -3.54
CA PHE A 419 25.95 -1.01 -3.28
C PHE A 419 24.48 -1.45 -3.37
N LYS A 420 23.71 -1.26 -2.31
CA LYS A 420 22.34 -1.75 -2.16
C LYS A 420 21.36 -0.59 -2.31
N VAL A 421 20.41 -0.73 -3.23
CA VAL A 421 19.32 0.23 -3.46
C VAL A 421 17.99 -0.44 -3.17
N TYR A 422 17.20 0.16 -2.28
CA TYR A 422 15.83 -0.25 -2.01
C TYR A 422 14.84 0.63 -2.78
N VAL A 423 13.98 0.03 -3.58
CA VAL A 423 12.98 0.69 -4.40
C VAL A 423 11.59 0.35 -3.87
N SER A 424 10.81 1.36 -3.47
CA SER A 424 9.46 1.17 -2.95
C SER A 424 8.48 2.21 -3.50
N ALA A 425 7.19 1.91 -3.50
CA ALA A 425 6.13 2.85 -3.85
C ALA A 425 5.59 3.48 -2.56
N LEU A 426 6.35 4.41 -1.98
CA LEU A 426 6.01 5.09 -0.73
C LEU A 426 5.08 6.27 -1.04
N THR A 427 3.82 5.95 -1.33
CA THR A 427 2.77 6.94 -1.55
C THR A 427 2.56 7.78 -0.28
N THR A 428 2.70 9.10 -0.40
CA THR A 428 2.50 10.04 0.73
C THR A 428 1.22 10.89 0.58
N ILE A 429 0.68 11.00 -0.63
CA ILE A 429 -0.61 11.67 -0.86
C ILE A 429 -1.73 10.91 -0.13
N THR A 430 -2.60 11.67 0.53
CA THR A 430 -3.79 11.15 1.24
C THR A 430 -5.08 11.50 0.50
N LEU A 431 -6.21 10.88 0.88
CA LEU A 431 -7.53 11.33 0.42
C LEU A 431 -7.92 12.65 1.10
N ASP A 432 -7.71 12.72 2.41
CA ASP A 432 -7.88 13.87 3.29
C ASP A 432 -6.96 13.69 4.52
N ASN A 433 -7.06 14.54 5.54
CA ASN A 433 -6.18 14.48 6.71
C ASN A 433 -6.32 13.19 7.54
N HIS A 434 -7.43 12.46 7.48
CA HIS A 434 -7.69 11.29 8.32
C HIS A 434 -7.72 9.97 7.53
N ASN A 435 -7.86 10.05 6.20
CA ASN A 435 -7.94 8.92 5.29
C ASN A 435 -6.68 8.84 4.41
N TRP A 436 -5.69 8.09 4.87
CA TRP A 436 -4.45 7.85 4.12
C TRP A 436 -4.66 6.88 2.95
N ILE A 437 -3.76 6.95 1.97
CA ILE A 437 -3.70 5.98 0.88
C ILE A 437 -2.64 4.92 1.21
N SER A 438 -3.02 3.65 1.18
CA SER A 438 -2.10 2.55 1.48
C SER A 438 -1.09 2.36 0.35
N THR A 439 0.20 2.34 0.69
CA THR A 439 1.28 1.96 -0.22
C THR A 439 1.08 0.55 -0.82
N THR A 440 0.39 -0.32 -0.08
CA THR A 440 0.00 -1.66 -0.55
C THR A 440 -1.03 -1.58 -1.66
N ASP A 441 -1.97 -0.64 -1.60
CA ASP A 441 -3.00 -0.46 -2.63
C ASP A 441 -2.40 0.07 -3.93
N THR A 442 -1.45 1.01 -3.85
CA THR A 442 -0.66 1.49 -4.99
C THR A 442 -0.01 0.32 -5.74
N ARG A 443 0.68 -0.55 -5.01
CA ARG A 443 1.39 -1.69 -5.62
C ARG A 443 0.43 -2.76 -6.13
N LEU A 444 -0.71 -2.97 -5.48
CA LEU A 444 -1.73 -3.90 -5.97
C LEU A 444 -2.33 -3.41 -7.30
N LEU A 445 -2.67 -2.13 -7.42
CA LEU A 445 -3.15 -1.54 -8.68
C LEU A 445 -2.10 -1.66 -9.80
N ARG A 446 -0.84 -1.33 -9.50
CA ARG A 446 0.29 -1.55 -10.43
C ARG A 446 0.42 -3.02 -10.84
N ARG A 447 0.30 -3.96 -9.89
CA ARG A 447 0.37 -5.41 -10.16
C ARG A 447 -0.77 -5.91 -11.04
N ILE A 448 -2.00 -5.47 -10.79
CA ILE A 448 -3.18 -5.85 -11.58
C ILE A 448 -2.97 -5.47 -13.04
N LEU A 449 -2.51 -4.24 -13.31
CA LEU A 449 -2.25 -3.78 -14.67
C LEU A 449 -1.10 -4.54 -15.35
N ARG A 450 0.03 -4.69 -14.65
CA ARG A 450 1.19 -5.42 -15.16
C ARG A 450 0.84 -6.88 -15.49
N ASP A 451 0.18 -7.57 -14.57
CA ASP A 451 -0.11 -8.99 -14.70
C ASP A 451 -1.17 -9.24 -15.80
N SER A 452 -2.15 -8.34 -15.94
CA SER A 452 -3.13 -8.37 -17.04
C SER A 452 -2.47 -8.19 -18.41
N ARG A 453 -1.59 -7.20 -18.54
CA ARG A 453 -0.96 -6.85 -19.83
C ARG A 453 0.17 -7.80 -20.24
N SER A 454 1.04 -8.17 -19.30
CA SER A 454 2.30 -8.86 -19.62
C SER A 454 2.30 -10.35 -19.28
N ARG A 455 1.41 -10.80 -18.39
CA ARG A 455 1.40 -12.17 -17.87
C ARG A 455 0.11 -12.94 -18.16
N GLY A 456 -0.92 -12.28 -18.71
CA GLY A 456 -2.21 -12.88 -19.05
C GLY A 456 -3.05 -13.30 -17.84
N TYR A 457 -2.79 -12.77 -16.64
CA TYR A 457 -3.60 -13.03 -15.46
C TYR A 457 -4.75 -12.05 -15.34
N SER A 458 -5.94 -12.54 -14.97
CA SER A 458 -7.07 -11.69 -14.65
C SER A 458 -6.86 -10.96 -13.31
N ALA A 459 -7.54 -9.83 -13.11
CA ALA A 459 -7.54 -9.15 -11.80
C ALA A 459 -7.94 -10.08 -10.66
N GLN A 460 -8.91 -10.98 -10.88
CA GLN A 460 -9.31 -11.98 -9.89
C GLN A 460 -8.11 -12.87 -9.48
N LYS A 461 -7.33 -13.36 -10.46
CA LYS A 461 -6.17 -14.20 -10.16
C LYS A 461 -5.07 -13.43 -9.42
N THR A 462 -4.83 -12.18 -9.79
CA THR A 462 -3.85 -11.33 -9.10
C THR A 462 -4.27 -11.03 -7.65
N ILE A 463 -5.55 -10.69 -7.43
CA ILE A 463 -6.08 -10.40 -6.09
C ILE A 463 -6.01 -11.64 -5.19
N SER A 464 -6.37 -12.82 -5.70
CA SER A 464 -6.28 -14.07 -4.91
C SER A 464 -4.85 -14.45 -4.50
N GLN A 465 -3.85 -14.08 -5.30
CA GLN A 465 -2.44 -14.34 -4.98
C GLN A 465 -1.84 -13.28 -4.02
N TRP A 466 -2.46 -12.10 -3.92
CA TRP A 466 -1.90 -10.97 -3.18
C TRP A 466 -1.55 -11.28 -1.71
N PRO A 467 -2.34 -12.04 -0.93
CA PRO A 467 -1.97 -12.38 0.44
C PRO A 467 -0.65 -13.17 0.55
N SER A 468 -0.41 -14.12 -0.35
CA SER A 468 0.84 -14.90 -0.40
C SER A 468 2.04 -14.00 -0.72
N VAL A 469 1.88 -13.10 -1.69
CA VAL A 469 2.88 -12.08 -2.03
C VAL A 469 3.24 -11.23 -0.81
N ARG A 470 2.23 -10.76 -0.08
CA ARG A 470 2.43 -9.95 1.13
C ARG A 470 3.18 -10.71 2.23
N LYS A 471 2.83 -11.98 2.46
CA LYS A 471 3.55 -12.85 3.41
C LYS A 471 5.02 -13.01 3.01
N GLY A 472 5.29 -13.22 1.70
CA GLY A 472 6.64 -13.31 1.16
C GLY A 472 7.45 -12.02 1.34
N GLU A 473 6.86 -10.86 1.05
CA GLU A 473 7.51 -9.55 1.24
C GLU A 473 7.89 -9.27 2.69
N GLU A 474 7.00 -9.59 3.63
CA GLU A 474 7.20 -9.39 5.06
C GLU A 474 8.31 -10.29 5.61
N LYS A 475 8.48 -11.49 5.04
CA LYS A 475 9.52 -12.44 5.45
C LYS A 475 10.87 -12.16 4.79
N TRP A 476 10.88 -11.81 3.50
CA TRP A 476 12.09 -11.90 2.68
C TRP A 476 12.58 -10.58 2.10
N ILE A 477 11.82 -9.48 2.26
CA ILE A 477 12.14 -8.19 1.64
C ILE A 477 12.22 -7.08 2.68
N PHE A 478 11.13 -6.84 3.42
CA PHE A 478 11.10 -5.75 4.42
C PHE A 478 12.16 -5.83 5.52
N PRO A 479 12.58 -7.02 6.00
CA PRO A 479 13.68 -7.11 6.96
C PRO A 479 15.00 -6.51 6.48
N PHE A 480 15.20 -6.41 5.16
CA PHE A 480 16.46 -5.95 4.57
C PHE A 480 16.42 -4.50 4.08
N GLN A 481 15.28 -3.81 4.13
CA GLN A 481 15.12 -2.48 3.54
C GLN A 481 16.05 -1.43 4.18
N GLU A 482 16.25 -1.48 5.50
CA GLU A 482 17.13 -0.56 6.24
C GLU A 482 18.63 -0.88 6.04
N THR A 483 18.97 -2.02 5.42
CA THR A 483 20.35 -2.35 5.06
C THR A 483 20.80 -1.70 3.75
N ALA A 484 19.90 -1.06 3.02
CA ALA A 484 20.19 -0.39 1.75
C ALA A 484 21.10 0.82 1.93
N ASP A 485 22.06 1.04 1.03
CA ASP A 485 22.89 2.25 1.00
C ASP A 485 22.06 3.46 0.53
N ALA A 486 21.07 3.25 -0.35
CA ALA A 486 20.14 4.27 -0.82
C ALA A 486 18.70 3.74 -0.94
N VAL A 487 17.72 4.64 -0.81
CA VAL A 487 16.31 4.35 -1.04
C VAL A 487 15.77 5.23 -2.16
N PHE A 488 15.00 4.64 -3.06
CA PHE A 488 14.32 5.34 -4.15
C PHE A 488 12.80 5.19 -4.01
N ASN A 489 12.10 6.32 -3.86
CA ASN A 489 10.65 6.34 -3.89
C ASN A 489 10.13 6.39 -5.34
N SER A 490 9.54 5.29 -5.78
CA SER A 490 8.92 5.15 -7.10
C SER A 490 7.50 5.71 -7.18
N ALA A 491 6.91 6.17 -6.07
CA ALA A 491 5.57 6.76 -6.08
C ALA A 491 5.57 8.10 -6.82
N LEU A 492 4.48 8.39 -7.53
CA LEU A 492 4.24 9.67 -8.19
C LEU A 492 2.87 10.19 -7.76
N PRO A 493 2.72 11.46 -7.35
CA PRO A 493 1.45 11.97 -6.80
C PRO A 493 0.26 11.84 -7.76
N PHE A 494 0.53 11.96 -9.06
CA PHE A 494 -0.47 11.89 -10.12
C PHE A 494 -0.73 10.46 -10.63
N GLU A 495 -0.06 9.44 -10.08
CA GLU A 495 -0.08 8.10 -10.69
C GLU A 495 -1.49 7.51 -10.74
N PHE A 496 -2.30 7.68 -9.70
CA PHE A 496 -3.64 7.13 -9.71
C PHE A 496 -4.51 7.76 -10.79
N SER A 497 -4.34 9.05 -11.07
CA SER A 497 -5.02 9.74 -12.17
C SER A 497 -4.63 9.16 -13.53
N ALA A 498 -3.37 8.74 -13.70
CA ALA A 498 -2.89 8.09 -14.92
C ALA A 498 -3.34 6.62 -15.03
N LEU A 499 -3.42 5.90 -13.90
CA LEU A 499 -3.78 4.49 -13.85
C LEU A 499 -5.29 4.24 -13.93
N LYS A 500 -6.13 5.20 -13.49
CA LYS A 500 -7.59 5.04 -13.33
C LYS A 500 -8.27 4.46 -14.57
N ASN A 501 -8.07 5.09 -15.74
CA ASN A 501 -8.71 4.66 -16.99
C ASN A 501 -8.28 3.27 -17.44
N GLU A 502 -7.08 2.83 -17.05
CA GLU A 502 -6.54 1.52 -17.39
C GLU A 502 -7.04 0.44 -16.43
N VAL A 503 -7.14 0.75 -15.13
CA VAL A 503 -7.38 -0.25 -14.08
C VAL A 503 -8.85 -0.48 -13.79
N GLU A 504 -9.71 0.54 -13.95
CA GLU A 504 -11.15 0.42 -13.69
C GLU A 504 -11.81 -0.68 -14.52
N PRO A 505 -11.60 -0.78 -15.85
CA PRO A 505 -12.19 -1.85 -16.66
C PRO A 505 -11.78 -3.25 -16.16
N VAL A 506 -10.49 -3.43 -15.83
CA VAL A 506 -9.93 -4.72 -15.39
C VAL A 506 -10.51 -5.13 -14.03
N LEU A 507 -10.73 -4.17 -13.12
CA LEU A 507 -11.37 -4.43 -11.83
C LEU A 507 -12.86 -4.77 -11.96
N MET A 508 -13.57 -4.15 -12.92
CA MET A 508 -14.99 -4.42 -13.17
C MET A 508 -15.26 -5.82 -13.71
N GLU A 509 -14.26 -6.48 -14.30
CA GLU A 509 -14.35 -7.86 -14.78
C GLU A 509 -14.41 -8.90 -13.64
N VAL A 510 -14.01 -8.53 -12.41
CA VAL A 510 -14.05 -9.45 -11.27
C VAL A 510 -15.50 -9.80 -10.92
N PRO A 511 -15.92 -11.08 -11.00
CA PRO A 511 -17.32 -11.44 -10.80
C PRO A 511 -17.79 -11.22 -9.36
N LYS A 512 -18.98 -10.64 -9.18
CA LYS A 512 -19.54 -10.28 -7.86
C LYS A 512 -19.73 -11.45 -6.89
N ASN A 513 -19.82 -12.67 -7.41
CA ASN A 513 -20.00 -13.90 -6.64
C ASN A 513 -18.67 -14.58 -6.24
N ARG A 514 -17.53 -13.93 -6.50
CA ARG A 514 -16.19 -14.39 -6.11
C ARG A 514 -15.68 -13.57 -4.93
N ASP A 515 -14.92 -14.19 -4.04
CA ASP A 515 -14.46 -13.54 -2.80
C ASP A 515 -13.52 -12.36 -3.10
N GLU A 516 -12.74 -12.45 -4.18
CA GLU A 516 -11.85 -11.39 -4.67
C GLU A 516 -12.61 -10.11 -5.08
N TYR A 517 -13.93 -10.18 -5.28
CA TYR A 517 -14.75 -9.01 -5.52
C TYR A 517 -14.72 -8.03 -4.34
N ALA A 518 -14.48 -8.49 -3.11
CA ALA A 518 -14.40 -7.60 -1.95
C ALA A 518 -13.27 -6.58 -2.09
N GLU A 519 -12.08 -7.04 -2.49
CA GLU A 519 -10.93 -6.17 -2.75
C GLU A 519 -11.14 -5.34 -4.03
N ALA A 520 -11.66 -5.95 -5.10
CA ALA A 520 -11.92 -5.22 -6.34
C ALA A 520 -12.93 -4.08 -6.14
N TYR A 521 -14.02 -4.34 -5.40
CA TYR A 521 -15.02 -3.36 -5.04
C TYR A 521 -14.41 -2.25 -4.19
N ARG A 522 -13.60 -2.58 -3.18
CA ARG A 522 -12.90 -1.59 -2.33
C ARG A 522 -11.99 -0.68 -3.16
N LEU A 523 -11.20 -1.23 -4.08
CA LEU A 523 -10.34 -0.46 -4.96
C LEU A 523 -11.14 0.44 -5.91
N LEU A 524 -12.25 -0.05 -6.48
CA LEU A 524 -13.17 0.77 -7.28
C LEU A 524 -13.80 1.91 -6.45
N ARG A 525 -14.15 1.64 -5.18
CA ARG A 525 -14.64 2.67 -4.26
C ARG A 525 -13.60 3.76 -4.05
N PHE A 526 -12.33 3.40 -3.88
CA PHE A 526 -11.21 4.34 -3.76
C PHE A 526 -10.98 5.14 -5.05
N LEU A 527 -10.97 4.48 -6.21
CA LEU A 527 -10.72 5.16 -7.49
C LEU A 527 -11.77 6.21 -7.84
N ARG A 528 -12.99 6.13 -7.26
CA ARG A 528 -14.05 7.13 -7.45
C ARG A 528 -13.60 8.55 -7.09
N TYR A 529 -12.71 8.69 -6.10
CA TYR A 529 -12.23 9.98 -5.60
C TYR A 529 -11.26 10.65 -6.58
N ILE A 530 -10.86 9.97 -7.65
CA ILE A 530 -9.71 10.36 -8.46
C ILE A 530 -10.18 10.84 -9.84
N THR A 531 -9.72 12.04 -10.21
CA THR A 531 -9.92 12.61 -11.54
C THR A 531 -8.86 12.03 -12.48
N PRO A 532 -9.24 11.41 -13.62
CA PRO A 532 -8.28 10.85 -14.55
C PRO A 532 -7.53 11.94 -15.31
N ILE A 533 -6.31 11.62 -15.77
CA ILE A 533 -5.54 12.45 -16.71
C ILE A 533 -5.23 11.68 -17.98
N ALA A 534 -4.91 12.42 -19.02
CA ALA A 534 -4.49 11.88 -20.30
C ALA A 534 -3.01 11.42 -20.22
N ASN A 535 -2.69 10.31 -20.85
CA ASN A 535 -1.39 9.62 -20.70
C ASN A 535 -0.31 10.14 -21.68
N GLU A 536 -0.61 11.11 -22.54
CA GLU A 536 0.26 11.57 -23.62
C GLU A 536 1.48 12.36 -23.10
N GLU A 537 1.30 13.14 -22.04
CA GLU A 537 2.38 13.95 -21.47
C GLU A 537 3.34 13.16 -20.57
N ILE A 538 3.01 11.90 -20.24
CA ILE A 538 3.87 11.03 -19.43
C ILE A 538 5.08 10.60 -20.29
N PRO A 539 6.33 10.85 -19.88
CA PRO A 539 7.51 10.48 -20.66
C PRO A 539 7.56 8.98 -20.99
N LYS A 540 8.16 8.61 -22.13
CA LYS A 540 8.38 7.18 -22.46
C LYS A 540 9.37 6.48 -21.51
N THR A 541 10.21 7.26 -20.85
CA THR A 541 11.15 6.80 -19.81
C THR A 541 10.51 6.74 -18.41
N SER A 542 9.26 7.18 -18.25
CA SER A 542 8.58 7.14 -16.96
C SER A 542 8.41 5.70 -16.49
N LEU A 543 8.52 5.50 -15.18
CA LEU A 543 8.26 4.23 -14.53
C LEU A 543 6.79 3.78 -14.70
N LEU A 544 5.85 4.73 -14.82
CA LEU A 544 4.44 4.41 -15.03
C LEU A 544 4.17 3.70 -16.36
N ARG A 545 5.06 3.86 -17.35
CA ARG A 545 4.95 3.21 -18.66
C ARG A 545 5.04 1.69 -18.59
N GLU A 546 5.54 1.13 -17.48
CA GLU A 546 5.44 -0.29 -17.17
C GLU A 546 3.98 -0.75 -17.01
N PHE A 547 3.11 0.12 -16.48
CA PHE A 547 1.72 -0.19 -16.15
C PHE A 547 0.72 0.32 -17.20
N ILE A 548 0.96 1.51 -17.74
CA ILE A 548 0.08 2.14 -18.75
C ILE A 548 0.54 1.90 -20.19
N GLY A 549 1.73 1.33 -20.40
CA GLY A 549 2.29 1.01 -21.73
C GLY A 549 2.95 2.21 -22.42
N GLY A 550 3.66 1.92 -23.52
CA GLY A 550 4.39 2.94 -24.30
C GLY A 550 5.80 3.26 -23.78
N SER A 551 6.42 2.33 -23.05
CA SER A 551 7.77 2.49 -22.53
C SER A 551 8.81 2.55 -23.65
N SER A 552 9.87 3.36 -23.47
CA SER A 552 11.09 3.29 -24.29
C SER A 552 12.06 2.22 -23.79
N PHE A 553 11.84 1.70 -22.60
CA PHE A 553 12.60 0.62 -21.99
C PHE A 553 12.03 -0.75 -22.40
N ASN A 554 11.80 -0.96 -23.70
CA ASN A 554 11.42 -2.27 -24.19
C ASN A 554 12.57 -3.25 -23.91
N SER A 555 12.23 -4.42 -23.37
CA SER A 555 13.06 -5.62 -23.32
C SER A 555 13.15 -6.27 -24.69
#